data_AF-A0A6M1YLZ2-F1
#
_entry.id   AF-A0A6M1YLZ2-F1
#
_cell.length_a   1.000
_cell.length_b   1.000
_cell.length_c   1.000
_cell.angle_alpha   90.00
_cell.angle_beta   90.00
_cell.angle_gamma   90.00
#
_symmetry.space_group_name_H-M   'P 1'
#
loop_
_entity.id
_entity.type
_entity.pdbx_description
1 polymer ?
#
loop_
_entity_poly.entity_id
_entity_poly.type
_entity_poly.pdbx_seq_one_letter_code
_entity_poly.pdbx_strand_id
1 'polypeptide(L)'
;CGGIYRITANVPGREWLKYRKQLDAFTNAYYQALSQIRRQNSFIKKFHLFYAGPTPLAFRIGQAINETMIGDFIIYNFNEQSRPRYKKIFELSKK
;
A
#
# COMPACT_ATOMS: atom_id res chain seq x y z
N CYS A 1 14.27 14.20 -0.58
CA CYS A 1 14.57 13.13 0.38
C CYS A 1 13.37 12.20 0.47
N GLY A 2 13.57 10.89 0.36
CA GLY A 2 12.50 9.90 0.55
C GLY A 2 12.27 9.60 2.03
N GLY A 3 11.13 8.98 2.36
CA GLY A 3 10.80 8.54 3.73
C GLY A 3 10.20 7.14 3.72
N ILE A 4 10.39 6.40 4.82
CA ILE A 4 9.75 5.10 5.03
C ILE A 4 8.51 5.34 5.88
N TYR A 5 7.34 4.99 5.32
CA TYR A 5 6.06 5.09 6.00
C TYR A 5 5.51 3.70 6.28
N ARG A 6 5.07 3.46 7.51
CA ARG A 6 4.52 2.17 7.93
C ARG A 6 3.06 2.33 8.32
N ILE A 7 2.20 1.56 7.68
CA ILE A 7 0.76 1.50 7.97
C ILE A 7 0.46 0.06 8.40
N THR A 8 -0.08 -0.11 9.60
CA THR A 8 -0.37 -1.42 10.19
C THR A 8 -1.75 -1.41 10.82
N ALA A 9 -2.43 -2.56 10.80
CA ALA A 9 -3.63 -2.74 11.61
C ALA A 9 -3.29 -2.64 13.10
N ASN A 10 -4.24 -2.20 13.93
CA ASN A 10 -4.03 -2.05 15.37
C ASN A 10 -3.58 -3.37 16.03
N VAL A 11 -4.14 -4.49 15.59
CA VAL A 11 -3.73 -5.83 16.01
C VAL A 11 -3.44 -6.64 14.75
N PRO A 12 -2.17 -6.65 14.27
CA PRO A 12 -1.80 -7.42 13.10
C PRO A 12 -1.85 -8.92 13.42
N GLY A 13 -2.35 -9.72 12.49
CA GLY A 13 -2.47 -11.17 12.63
C GLY A 13 -3.03 -11.79 11.36
N ARG A 14 -3.33 -13.10 11.34
CA ARG A 14 -4.03 -13.70 10.20
C ARG A 14 -5.53 -13.36 10.21
N GLU A 15 -6.08 -13.28 11.41
CA GLU A 15 -7.52 -13.16 11.66
C GLU A 15 -8.00 -11.73 11.94
N TRP A 16 -7.17 -10.71 11.70
CA TRP A 16 -7.54 -9.33 12.05
C TRP A 16 -8.66 -8.77 11.17
N LEU A 17 -8.76 -9.24 9.92
CA LEU A 17 -9.74 -8.78 8.95
C LEU A 17 -10.91 -9.78 8.86
N LYS A 18 -11.97 -9.54 9.64
CA LYS A 18 -13.18 -10.37 9.70
C LYS A 18 -14.39 -9.69 9.09
N TYR A 19 -14.46 -8.37 9.19
CA TYR A 19 -15.64 -7.60 8.83
C TYR A 19 -15.33 -6.54 7.78
N ARG A 20 -16.32 -6.26 6.92
CA ARG A 20 -16.24 -5.21 5.90
C ARG A 20 -15.92 -3.84 6.49
N LYS A 21 -16.45 -3.51 7.67
CA LYS A 21 -16.13 -2.27 8.38
C LYS A 21 -14.64 -2.10 8.68
N GLN A 22 -13.91 -3.19 8.96
CA GLN A 22 -12.46 -3.14 9.19
C GLN A 22 -11.70 -2.88 7.89
N LEU A 23 -12.15 -3.48 6.78
CA LEU A 23 -11.60 -3.25 5.44
C LEU A 23 -11.76 -1.78 5.04
N ASP A 24 -12.96 -1.23 5.19
CA ASP A 24 -13.25 0.15 4.82
C ASP A 24 -12.52 1.14 5.75
N ALA A 25 -12.47 0.86 7.06
CA ALA A 25 -11.70 1.67 8.00
C ALA A 25 -10.19 1.70 7.69
N PHE A 26 -9.60 0.55 7.39
CA PHE A 26 -8.18 0.49 7.00
C PHE A 26 -7.94 1.24 5.69
N THR A 27 -8.81 1.03 4.70
CA THR A 27 -8.70 1.70 3.40
C THR A 27 -8.74 3.22 3.57
N ASN A 28 -9.66 3.73 4.39
CA ASN A 28 -9.75 5.16 4.70
C ASN A 28 -8.49 5.68 5.41
N ALA A 29 -7.95 4.94 6.39
CA ALA A 29 -6.72 5.32 7.06
C ALA A 29 -5.52 5.35 6.09
N TYR A 30 -5.44 4.37 5.19
CA TYR A 30 -4.44 4.31 4.12
C TYR A 30 -4.52 5.54 3.22
N TYR A 31 -5.71 5.94 2.79
CA TYR A 31 -5.92 7.16 2.00
C TYR A 31 -5.46 8.43 2.70
N GLN A 32 -5.84 8.60 3.98
CA GLN A 32 -5.46 9.79 4.74
C GLN A 32 -3.95 9.89 4.90
N ALA A 33 -3.29 8.76 5.19
CA ALA A 33 -1.85 8.68 5.27
C ALA A 33 -1.19 9.04 3.92
N LEU A 34 -1.65 8.44 2.82
CA LEU A 34 -1.10 8.71 1.49
C LEU A 34 -1.31 10.18 1.06
N SER A 35 -2.47 10.75 1.35
CA SER A 35 -2.77 12.16 1.10
C SER A 35 -1.86 13.09 1.90
N GLN A 36 -1.61 12.78 3.18
CA GLN A 36 -0.68 13.52 4.01
C GLN A 36 0.76 13.44 3.49
N ILE A 37 1.23 12.24 3.14
CA ILE A 37 2.56 12.02 2.56
C ILE A 37 2.73 12.86 1.30
N ARG A 38 1.71 12.87 0.42
CA ARG A 38 1.71 13.68 -0.80
C ARG A 38 1.79 15.18 -0.50
N ARG A 39 0.97 15.68 0.42
CA ARG A 39 0.97 17.11 0.79
C ARG A 39 2.33 17.56 1.31
N GLN A 40 2.99 16.72 2.12
CA GLN A 40 4.30 17.02 2.69
C GLN A 40 5.44 16.84 1.67
N ASN A 41 5.21 16.06 0.61
CA ASN A 41 6.25 15.68 -0.36
C ASN A 41 5.72 15.71 -1.79
N SER A 42 5.26 16.88 -2.25
CA SER A 42 4.64 17.05 -3.57
C SER A 42 5.55 16.69 -4.76
N PHE A 43 6.86 16.62 -4.54
CA PHE A 43 7.85 16.22 -5.54
C PHE A 43 8.00 14.69 -5.69
N ILE A 44 7.44 13.87 -4.79
CA ILE A 44 7.53 12.41 -4.89
C ILE A 44 6.63 11.92 -6.01
N LYS A 45 7.25 11.34 -7.04
CA LYS A 45 6.56 10.76 -8.21
C LYS A 45 6.42 9.25 -8.15
N LYS A 46 7.11 8.58 -7.22
CA LYS A 46 7.24 7.12 -7.18
C LYS A 46 7.17 6.61 -5.75
N PHE A 47 6.31 5.61 -5.55
CA PHE A 47 6.06 4.94 -4.28
C PHE A 47 6.47 3.48 -4.39
N HIS A 48 7.24 3.00 -3.41
CA HIS A 48 7.60 1.60 -3.29
C HIS A 48 6.70 0.95 -2.23
N LEU A 49 5.72 0.16 -2.67
CA LEU A 49 4.73 -0.47 -1.80
C LEU A 49 5.12 -1.90 -1.48
N PHE A 50 5.38 -2.17 -0.20
CA PHE A 50 5.66 -3.50 0.34
C PHE A 50 4.41 -3.99 1.06
N TYR A 51 3.61 -4.80 0.38
CA TYR A 51 2.33 -5.25 0.91
C TYR A 51 2.48 -6.55 1.71
N ALA A 52 1.91 -6.58 2.91
CA ALA A 52 1.86 -7.76 3.77
C ALA A 52 0.50 -7.82 4.49
N GLY A 53 -0.51 -8.37 3.82
CA GLY A 53 -1.85 -8.47 4.38
C GLY A 53 -2.80 -9.37 3.59
N PRO A 54 -4.06 -9.47 4.01
CA PRO A 54 -5.07 -10.32 3.36
C PRO A 54 -5.41 -9.86 1.94
N THR A 55 -5.65 -10.78 1.02
CA THR A 55 -5.97 -10.46 -0.39
C THR A 55 -7.10 -9.42 -0.57
N PRO A 56 -8.21 -9.44 0.18
CA PRO A 56 -9.28 -8.44 0.02
C PRO A 56 -8.81 -6.99 0.24
N LEU A 57 -7.87 -6.81 1.16
CA LEU A 57 -7.30 -5.49 1.42
C LEU A 57 -6.40 -5.03 0.27
N ALA A 58 -5.61 -5.93 -0.32
CA ALA A 58 -4.76 -5.63 -1.49
C ALA A 58 -5.59 -5.09 -2.66
N PHE A 59 -6.75 -5.69 -2.93
CA PHE A 59 -7.64 -5.23 -3.99
C PHE A 59 -8.20 -3.83 -3.70
N ARG A 60 -8.66 -3.57 -2.47
CA ARG A 60 -9.22 -2.26 -2.11
C ARG A 60 -8.19 -1.15 -2.15
N ILE A 61 -6.98 -1.38 -1.62
CA ILE A 61 -5.90 -0.39 -1.71
C ILE A 61 -5.42 -0.22 -3.16
N GLY A 62 -5.45 -1.26 -3.98
CA GLY A 62 -5.12 -1.18 -5.40
C GLY A 62 -6.12 -0.33 -6.19
N GLN A 63 -7.42 -0.56 -5.99
CA GLN A 63 -8.49 0.29 -6.54
C GLN A 63 -8.28 1.75 -6.14
N ALA A 64 -7.99 1.97 -4.86
CA ALA A 64 -7.76 3.29 -4.30
C ALA A 64 -6.58 4.04 -4.93
N ILE A 65 -5.44 3.36 -5.09
CA ILE A 65 -4.25 3.92 -5.72
C ILE A 65 -4.58 4.35 -7.16
N ASN A 66 -5.34 3.53 -7.89
CA ASN A 66 -5.72 3.82 -9.27
C ASN A 66 -6.71 4.99 -9.39
N GLU A 67 -7.63 5.14 -8.44
CA GLU A 67 -8.58 6.26 -8.42
C GLU A 67 -7.91 7.59 -8.10
N THR A 68 -6.91 7.58 -7.19
CA THR A 68 -6.27 8.81 -6.72
C THR A 68 -5.07 9.22 -7.58
N MET A 69 -4.43 8.28 -8.30
CA MET A 69 -3.31 8.46 -9.24
C MET A 69 -2.30 9.54 -8.79
N ILE A 70 -1.80 9.38 -7.57
CA ILE A 70 -0.91 10.34 -6.89
C ILE A 70 0.54 10.28 -7.43
N GLY A 71 0.89 9.20 -8.12
CA GLY A 71 2.22 8.94 -8.68
C GLY A 71 2.32 7.46 -9.09
N ASP A 72 3.50 7.05 -9.52
CA ASP A 72 3.79 5.66 -9.88
C ASP A 72 3.92 4.80 -8.63
N PHE A 73 3.33 3.60 -8.62
CA PHE A 73 3.47 2.64 -7.54
C PHE A 73 4.19 1.39 -8.02
N ILE A 74 5.35 1.11 -7.44
CA ILE A 74 6.09 -0.14 -7.61
C ILE A 74 5.69 -1.08 -6.46
N ILE A 75 5.05 -2.19 -6.81
CA ILE A 75 4.56 -3.17 -5.83
C ILE A 75 5.56 -4.30 -5.69
N TYR A 76 5.88 -4.64 -4.45
CA TYR A 76 6.78 -5.72 -4.09
C TYR A 76 6.03 -6.86 -3.41
N ASN A 77 6.36 -8.08 -3.78
CA ASN A 77 5.93 -9.29 -3.09
C ASN A 77 7.10 -9.91 -2.32
N PHE A 78 6.79 -10.45 -1.14
CA PHE A 78 7.74 -11.23 -0.35
C PHE A 78 7.74 -12.69 -0.81
N ASN A 79 8.92 -13.21 -1.12
CA ASN A 79 9.14 -14.63 -1.37
C ASN A 79 10.43 -15.05 -0.65
N GLU A 80 10.27 -15.90 0.36
CA GLU A 80 11.35 -16.38 1.24
C GLU A 80 12.48 -17.10 0.49
N GLN A 81 12.13 -17.83 -0.58
CA GLN A 81 13.08 -18.60 -1.39
C GLN A 81 13.82 -17.73 -2.41
N SER A 82 13.44 -16.45 -2.53
CA SER A 82 13.99 -15.56 -3.54
C SER A 82 15.11 -14.67 -3.01
N ARG A 83 16.08 -14.34 -3.88
CA ARG A 83 17.15 -13.36 -3.61
C ARG A 83 17.12 -12.28 -4.70
N PRO A 84 16.80 -11.01 -4.38
CA PRO A 84 16.34 -10.49 -3.09
C PRO A 84 14.95 -11.04 -2.69
N ARG A 85 14.66 -11.08 -1.37
CA ARG A 85 13.40 -11.62 -0.82
C ARG A 85 12.16 -10.83 -1.22
N TYR A 86 12.31 -9.53 -1.50
CA TYR A 86 11.26 -8.69 -2.04
C TYR A 86 11.51 -8.49 -3.53
N LYS A 87 10.58 -8.95 -4.35
CA LYS A 87 10.63 -8.79 -5.81
C LYS A 87 9.55 -7.85 -6.28
N LYS A 88 9.92 -6.94 -7.18
CA LYS A 88 8.94 -6.14 -7.93
C LYS A 88 8.04 -7.10 -8.71
N ILE A 89 6.74 -7.01 -8.50
CA ILE A 89 5.75 -7.84 -9.20
C ILE A 89 4.92 -7.05 -10.19
N PHE A 90 4.71 -5.76 -9.93
CA PHE A 90 3.87 -4.92 -10.77
C PHE A 90 4.22 -3.43 -10.60
N GLU A 91 3.95 -2.64 -11.62
CA GLU A 91 4.03 -1.19 -11.58
C GLU A 91 2.72 -0.60 -12.06
N LEU A 92 2.12 0.23 -11.21
CA LEU A 92 0.96 1.04 -11.53
C LEU A 92 1.47 2.44 -11.93
N SER A 93 1.36 2.77 -13.20
CA SER A 93 1.73 4.07 -13.75
C SER A 93 0.57 4.67 -14.51
N LYS A 94 0.47 6.00 -14.48
CA LYS A 94 -0.47 6.73 -15.33
C LYS A 94 0.03 6.62 -16.77
N LYS A 95 -0.73 5.95 -17.64
CA LYS A 95 -0.49 5.97 -19.08
C LYS A 95 -0.75 7.36 -19.65
#